data_AF-A0A841UAA9-F1
#
_entry.id   AF-A0A841UAA9-F1
#
_cell.length_a   1.000
_cell.length_b   1.000
_cell.length_c   1.000
_cell.angle_alpha   90.00
_cell.angle_beta   90.00
_cell.angle_gamma   90.00
#
_symmetry.space_group_name_H-M   'P 1'
#
loop_
_entity.id
_entity.type
_entity.pdbx_description
1 polymer ?
#
loop_
_entity_poly.entity_id
_entity_poly.type
_entity_poly.pdbx_seq_one_letter_code
_entity_poly.pdbx_strand_id
1 'polypeptide(L)'
;YFRNSGLINIHIPADADMGRESLRKSYEDARVFFSKYYPKYGQSDMLCDSWLLSPVLAKLLPESSNIIRFQKAFELIRVDETNDSAIRWVYGRTDLPTHELQEHTSLQKKIKASLLEGGGIGAALGILKEDPWKH
;
A
#
# COMPACT_ATOMS: atom_id res chain seq x y z
N TYR A 1 -14.31 -7.96 -13.09
CA TYR A 1 -12.99 -7.78 -12.45
C TYR A 1 -12.70 -8.77 -11.33
N PHE A 2 -13.69 -9.38 -10.67
CA PHE A 2 -13.43 -10.36 -9.59
C PHE A 2 -13.78 -11.78 -10.02
N ARG A 3 -12.87 -12.73 -9.77
CA ARG A 3 -12.98 -14.11 -10.28
C ARG A 3 -13.80 -15.06 -9.40
N ASN A 4 -14.24 -14.66 -8.20
CA ASN A 4 -15.01 -15.53 -7.29
C ASN A 4 -15.93 -14.76 -6.33
N SER A 5 -16.87 -15.47 -5.69
CA SER A 5 -17.94 -14.95 -4.82
C SER A 5 -17.48 -14.42 -3.44
N GLY A 6 -16.21 -14.03 -3.31
CA GLY A 6 -15.61 -13.47 -2.10
C GLY A 6 -14.29 -12.76 -2.38
N LEU A 7 -13.93 -11.78 -1.55
CA LEU A 7 -12.68 -11.00 -1.63
C LEU A 7 -11.94 -11.06 -0.29
N ILE A 8 -10.62 -11.10 -0.35
CA ILE A 8 -9.76 -11.02 0.84
C ILE A 8 -9.12 -9.63 0.86
N ASN A 9 -9.36 -8.86 1.93
CA ASN A 9 -8.75 -7.55 2.09
C ASN A 9 -7.42 -7.66 2.86
N ILE A 10 -6.35 -7.14 2.27
CA ILE A 10 -5.03 -7.03 2.85
C ILE A 10 -4.95 -5.71 3.61
N HIS A 11 -4.61 -5.79 4.90
CA HIS A 11 -4.33 -4.64 5.74
C HIS A 11 -2.85 -4.63 6.15
N ILE A 12 -2.26 -3.43 6.24
CA ILE A 12 -0.86 -3.23 6.63
C ILE A 12 -0.83 -2.59 8.03
N PRO A 13 -0.44 -3.33 9.08
CA PRO A 13 -0.17 -2.77 10.40
C PRO A 13 0.95 -1.72 10.38
N ALA A 14 0.96 -0.80 11.34
CA ALA A 14 1.93 0.30 11.40
C ALA A 14 3.40 -0.16 11.58
N ASP A 15 3.60 -1.31 12.19
CA ASP A 15 4.89 -1.95 12.49
C ASP A 15 5.23 -3.10 11.53
N ALA A 16 4.50 -3.23 10.42
CA ALA A 16 4.69 -4.32 9.48
C ALA A 16 6.09 -4.29 8.83
N ASP A 17 6.76 -5.45 8.83
CA ASP A 17 7.94 -5.66 8.00
C ASP A 17 7.53 -5.82 6.52
N MET A 18 7.76 -4.75 5.75
CA MET A 18 7.53 -4.73 4.30
C MET A 18 8.71 -5.28 3.48
N GLY A 19 9.61 -6.05 4.11
CA GLY A 19 10.62 -6.83 3.43
C GLY A 19 10.01 -7.87 2.48
N ARG A 20 10.71 -8.19 1.39
CA ARG A 20 10.21 -9.10 0.35
C ARG A 20 9.79 -10.47 0.91
N GLU A 21 10.63 -11.08 1.73
CA GLU A 21 10.37 -12.39 2.31
C GLU A 21 9.17 -12.37 3.28
N SER A 22 9.05 -11.32 4.08
CA SER A 22 7.92 -11.12 5.00
C SER A 22 6.60 -10.93 4.26
N LEU A 23 6.59 -10.15 3.17
CA LEU A 23 5.43 -10.00 2.29
C LEU A 23 5.06 -11.32 1.60
N ARG A 24 6.06 -12.02 1.02
CA ARG A 24 5.88 -13.32 0.36
C ARG A 24 5.27 -14.34 1.32
N LYS A 25 5.84 -14.46 2.51
CA LYS A 25 5.32 -15.34 3.56
C LYS A 25 3.87 -14.98 3.92
N SER A 26 3.58 -13.71 4.13
CA SER A 26 2.23 -13.25 4.49
C SER A 26 1.18 -13.60 3.45
N TYR A 27 1.49 -13.42 2.16
CA TYR A 27 0.57 -13.75 1.07
C TYR A 27 0.37 -15.27 0.93
N GLU A 28 1.44 -16.05 1.04
CA GLU A 28 1.38 -17.52 0.97
C GLU A 28 0.61 -18.11 2.16
N ASP A 29 0.91 -17.66 3.38
CA ASP A 29 0.20 -18.08 4.59
C ASP A 29 -1.31 -17.78 4.50
N ALA A 30 -1.69 -16.62 3.98
CA ALA A 30 -3.10 -16.27 3.78
C ALA A 30 -3.79 -17.24 2.82
N ARG A 31 -3.17 -17.56 1.67
CA ARG A 31 -3.72 -18.53 0.71
C ARG A 31 -3.91 -19.92 1.34
N VAL A 32 -2.93 -20.39 2.11
CA VAL A 32 -3.01 -21.66 2.84
C VAL A 32 -4.14 -21.63 3.88
N PHE A 33 -4.22 -20.54 4.65
CA PHE A 33 -5.24 -20.37 5.70
C PHE A 33 -6.65 -20.38 5.14
N PHE A 34 -6.94 -19.54 4.13
CA PHE A 34 -8.28 -19.48 3.54
C PHE A 34 -8.65 -20.76 2.81
N SER A 35 -7.71 -21.39 2.10
CA SER A 35 -7.96 -22.69 1.46
C SER A 35 -8.32 -23.79 2.47
N LYS A 36 -7.70 -23.76 3.66
CA LYS A 36 -7.93 -24.77 4.70
C LYS A 36 -9.20 -24.54 5.51
N TYR A 37 -9.41 -23.31 6.00
CA TYR A 37 -10.46 -23.02 6.99
C TYR A 37 -11.70 -22.35 6.38
N TYR A 38 -11.57 -21.75 5.21
CA TYR A 38 -12.67 -21.05 4.52
C TYR A 38 -12.66 -21.36 3.01
N PRO A 39 -12.87 -22.62 2.57
CA PRO A 39 -12.59 -23.05 1.19
C PRO A 39 -13.29 -22.22 0.10
N LYS A 40 -14.45 -21.61 0.40
CA LYS A 40 -15.14 -20.65 -0.49
C LYS A 40 -14.24 -19.47 -0.91
N TYR A 41 -13.29 -19.08 -0.07
CA TYR A 41 -12.34 -17.98 -0.30
C TYR A 41 -10.93 -18.46 -0.69
N GLY A 42 -10.69 -19.77 -0.78
CA GLY A 42 -9.35 -20.31 -1.07
C GLY A 42 -8.76 -19.86 -2.41
N GLN A 43 -9.63 -19.48 -3.35
CA GLN A 43 -9.29 -18.96 -4.67
C GLN A 43 -9.85 -17.54 -4.89
N SER A 44 -10.11 -16.79 -3.81
CA SER A 44 -10.54 -15.40 -3.89
C SER A 44 -9.39 -14.47 -4.26
N ASP A 45 -9.73 -13.41 -4.99
CA ASP A 45 -8.79 -12.31 -5.23
C ASP A 45 -8.46 -11.62 -3.90
N MET A 46 -7.19 -11.24 -3.74
CA MET A 46 -6.72 -10.45 -2.62
C MET A 46 -6.58 -9.00 -3.08
N LEU A 47 -7.10 -8.04 -2.32
CA LEU A 47 -7.04 -6.62 -2.65
C LEU A 47 -6.50 -5.82 -1.47
N CYS A 48 -6.02 -4.62 -1.76
CA CYS A 48 -5.59 -3.64 -0.76
C CYS A 48 -6.07 -2.26 -1.22
N ASP A 49 -6.64 -1.48 -0.30
CA ASP A 49 -6.94 -0.06 -0.50
C ASP A 49 -6.09 0.74 0.50
N SER A 50 -5.08 1.45 0.01
CA SER A 50 -4.09 2.10 0.87
C SER A 50 -3.38 3.26 0.19
N TRP A 51 -2.99 4.26 0.98
CA TRP A 51 -2.07 5.32 0.56
C TRP A 51 -0.72 4.75 0.09
N LEU A 52 -0.31 3.60 0.62
CA LEU A 52 0.89 2.88 0.19
C LEU A 52 0.83 2.43 -1.26
N LEU A 53 -0.36 2.38 -1.89
CA LEU A 53 -0.53 2.06 -3.31
C LEU A 53 -0.58 3.29 -4.22
N SER A 54 -0.43 4.50 -3.67
CA SER A 54 -0.45 5.71 -4.48
C SER A 54 0.65 5.74 -5.57
N PRO A 55 0.29 5.99 -6.85
CA PRO A 55 1.25 6.22 -7.92
C PRO A 55 2.19 7.41 -7.67
N VAL A 56 1.81 8.37 -6.84
CA VAL A 56 2.66 9.52 -6.48
C VAL A 56 3.90 9.03 -5.74
N LEU A 57 3.78 8.02 -4.88
CA LEU A 57 4.93 7.48 -4.13
C LEU A 57 5.99 6.89 -5.07
N ALA A 58 5.60 6.29 -6.20
CA ALA A 58 6.53 5.78 -7.21
C ALA A 58 7.37 6.88 -7.88
N LYS A 59 6.87 8.11 -7.91
CA LYS A 59 7.62 9.29 -8.40
C LYS A 59 8.53 9.86 -7.32
N LEU A 60 8.14 9.73 -6.05
CA LEU A 60 8.87 10.29 -4.92
C LEU A 60 9.98 9.36 -4.43
N LEU A 61 9.76 8.05 -4.38
CA LEU A 61 10.64 7.09 -3.72
C LEU A 61 11.54 6.35 -4.71
N PRO A 62 12.76 5.96 -4.30
CA PRO A 62 13.62 5.14 -5.14
C PRO A 62 13.04 3.72 -5.30
N GLU A 63 13.39 3.07 -6.41
CA GLU A 63 13.07 1.67 -6.71
C GLU A 63 13.47 0.68 -5.59
N SER A 64 14.49 1.02 -4.80
CA SER A 64 14.96 0.23 -3.66
C SER A 64 14.07 0.32 -2.42
N SER A 65 13.04 1.17 -2.41
CA SER A 65 12.10 1.32 -1.30
C SER A 65 11.22 0.08 -1.11
N ASN A 66 11.01 -0.33 0.15
CA ASN A 66 10.05 -1.38 0.49
C ASN A 66 8.62 -1.02 0.04
N ILE A 67 8.24 0.26 0.12
CA ILE A 67 6.92 0.71 -0.33
C ILE A 67 6.76 0.46 -1.84
N ILE A 68 7.79 0.76 -2.64
CA ILE A 68 7.72 0.56 -4.10
C ILE A 68 7.71 -0.93 -4.45
N ARG A 69 8.48 -1.76 -3.74
CA ARG A 69 8.37 -3.22 -3.87
C ARG A 69 6.98 -3.74 -3.53
N PHE A 70 6.39 -3.25 -2.44
CA PHE A 70 5.02 -3.57 -2.06
C PHE A 70 4.04 -3.18 -3.18
N GLN A 71 4.14 -1.96 -3.72
CA GLN A 71 3.29 -1.50 -4.83
C GLN A 71 3.35 -2.41 -6.05
N LYS A 72 4.55 -2.87 -6.44
CA LYS A 72 4.75 -3.72 -7.64
C LYS A 72 4.02 -5.06 -7.55
N ALA A 73 3.68 -5.52 -6.35
CA ALA A 73 2.88 -6.73 -6.14
C ALA A 73 1.42 -6.58 -6.60
N PHE A 74 0.94 -5.35 -6.80
CA PHE A 74 -0.47 -5.05 -7.10
C PHE A 74 -0.64 -4.54 -8.53
N GLU A 75 -1.80 -4.85 -9.11
CA GLU A 75 -2.37 -4.20 -10.27
C GLU A 75 -3.39 -3.17 -9.78
N LEU A 76 -3.21 -1.89 -10.13
CA LEU A 76 -4.09 -0.82 -9.67
C LEU A 76 -5.42 -0.86 -10.42
N ILE A 77 -6.51 -0.81 -9.67
CA ILE A 77 -7.88 -0.77 -10.20
C ILE A 77 -8.42 0.66 -10.21
N ARG A 78 -8.13 1.41 -9.15
CA ARG A 78 -8.66 2.75 -8.93
C ARG A 78 -7.66 3.58 -8.13
N VAL A 79 -7.51 4.84 -8.51
CA VAL A 79 -6.73 5.84 -7.78
C VAL A 79 -7.68 6.87 -7.21
N ASP A 80 -7.45 7.25 -5.96
CA ASP A 80 -8.10 8.36 -5.27
C ASP A 80 -7.03 9.42 -4.97
N GLU A 81 -6.90 10.39 -5.86
CA GLU A 81 -5.91 11.47 -5.76
C GLU A 81 -6.20 12.43 -4.61
N THR A 82 -7.46 12.46 -4.14
CA THR A 82 -7.91 13.37 -3.07
C THR A 82 -7.67 12.82 -1.67
N ASN A 83 -7.26 11.55 -1.57
CA ASN A 83 -7.03 10.91 -0.28
C ASN A 83 -5.81 11.51 0.45
N ASP A 84 -6.03 11.92 1.70
CA ASP A 84 -5.02 12.56 2.56
C ASP A 84 -4.54 11.65 3.70
N SER A 85 -4.98 10.39 3.74
CA SER A 85 -4.72 9.48 4.86
C SER A 85 -3.23 9.24 5.11
N ALA A 86 -2.37 9.42 4.10
CA ALA A 86 -0.92 9.37 4.22
C ALA A 86 -0.40 10.30 5.34
N ILE A 87 -1.02 11.47 5.53
CA ILE A 87 -0.59 12.45 6.53
C ILE A 87 -0.74 11.85 7.94
N ARG A 88 -1.90 11.26 8.25
CA ARG A 88 -2.14 10.58 9.53
C ARG A 88 -1.12 9.47 9.78
N TRP A 89 -0.85 8.64 8.78
CA TRP A 89 0.03 7.47 8.96
C TRP A 89 1.51 7.83 9.05
N VAL A 90 1.96 8.86 8.32
CA VAL A 90 3.38 9.25 8.27
C VAL A 90 3.78 10.20 9.39
N TYR A 91 2.84 11.04 9.84
CA TYR A 91 3.10 12.07 10.87
C TYR A 91 2.38 11.81 12.20
N GLY A 92 1.46 10.84 12.25
CA GLY A 92 0.68 10.52 13.45
C GLY A 92 -0.41 11.55 13.78
N ARG A 93 -0.62 12.54 12.92
CA ARG A 93 -1.53 13.68 13.14
C ARG A 93 -1.95 14.33 11.83
N THR A 94 -2.97 15.20 11.86
CA THR A 94 -3.53 15.87 10.67
C THR A 94 -3.85 17.35 10.89
N ASP A 95 -3.49 17.89 12.04
CA ASP A 95 -3.87 19.23 12.51
C ASP A 95 -2.82 20.31 12.27
N LEU A 96 -1.62 19.94 11.81
CA LEU A 96 -0.55 20.89 11.52
C LEU A 96 -0.65 21.43 10.09
N PRO A 97 -0.30 22.72 9.88
CA PRO A 97 -0.07 23.23 8.54
C PRO A 97 1.16 22.56 7.93
N THR A 98 1.17 22.41 6.60
CA THR A 98 2.21 21.67 5.86
C THR A 98 3.65 22.09 6.20
N HIS A 99 3.90 23.39 6.41
CA HIS A 99 5.24 23.91 6.69
C HIS A 99 5.79 23.47 8.07
N GLU A 100 4.92 23.09 9.00
CA GLU A 100 5.27 22.61 10.34
C GLU A 100 5.45 21.08 10.43
N LEU A 101 5.15 20.34 9.36
CA LEU A 101 5.34 18.89 9.35
C LEU A 101 6.81 18.52 9.58
N GLN A 102 7.05 17.53 10.45
CA GLN A 102 8.38 17.02 10.77
C GLN A 102 9.08 16.38 9.55
N GLU A 103 10.41 16.34 9.57
CA GLU A 103 11.23 15.88 8.44
C GLU A 103 12.34 14.91 8.89
N HIS A 104 12.05 14.08 9.89
CA HIS A 104 13.03 13.16 10.48
C HIS A 104 13.42 12.02 9.52
N THR A 105 12.50 11.60 8.65
CA THR A 105 12.76 10.52 7.68
C THR A 105 12.75 11.03 6.23
N SER A 106 13.37 10.27 5.32
CA SER A 106 13.35 10.57 3.88
C SER A 106 11.93 10.58 3.30
N LEU A 107 11.05 9.70 3.80
CA LEU A 107 9.64 9.66 3.40
C LEU A 107 8.92 10.94 3.82
N GLN A 108 9.11 11.38 5.07
CA GLN A 108 8.52 12.64 5.58
C GLN A 108 8.95 13.84 4.73
N LYS A 109 10.25 13.99 4.48
CA LYS A 109 10.80 15.07 3.62
C LYS A 109 10.13 15.10 2.24
N LYS A 110 10.03 13.95 1.58
CA LYS A 110 9.48 13.83 0.22
C LYS A 110 7.99 14.12 0.16
N ILE A 111 7.22 13.65 1.15
CA ILE A 111 5.79 13.93 1.24
C ILE A 111 5.57 15.41 1.52
N LYS A 112 6.29 16.00 2.48
CA LYS A 112 6.18 17.43 2.80
C LYS A 112 6.48 18.30 1.57
N ALA A 113 7.55 18.00 0.84
CA ALA A 113 7.90 18.71 -0.41
C ALA A 113 6.74 18.66 -1.42
N SER A 114 6.18 17.46 -1.67
CA SER A 114 5.03 17.31 -2.57
C SER A 114 3.81 18.14 -2.13
N LEU A 115 3.52 18.20 -0.83
CA LEU A 115 2.42 18.99 -0.29
C LEU A 115 2.67 20.51 -0.40
N LEU A 116 3.91 20.97 -0.22
CA LEU A 116 4.28 22.39 -0.36
C LEU A 116 4.17 22.87 -1.81
N GLU A 117 4.37 21.97 -2.78
CA GLU A 117 4.16 22.23 -4.21
C GLU A 117 2.66 22.21 -4.61
N GLY A 118 1.75 22.03 -3.65
CA GLY A 118 0.31 21.93 -3.89
C GLY A 118 -0.16 20.56 -4.37
N GLY A 119 0.71 19.56 -4.37
CA GLY A 119 0.37 18.17 -4.68
C GLY A 119 -0.26 17.44 -3.50
N GLY A 120 -0.76 16.24 -3.75
CA GLY A 120 -1.27 15.31 -2.75
C GLY A 120 -0.61 13.94 -2.87
N ILE A 121 -0.74 13.12 -1.84
CA ILE A 121 -0.26 11.74 -1.90
C ILE A 121 -1.32 10.84 -2.52
N GLY A 122 -2.59 10.97 -2.15
CA GLY A 122 -3.64 10.08 -2.64
C GLY A 122 -3.51 8.65 -2.11
N ALA A 123 -4.38 7.79 -2.61
CA ALA A 123 -4.42 6.36 -2.32
C ALA A 123 -4.82 5.59 -3.57
N ALA A 124 -4.67 4.27 -3.54
CA ALA A 124 -5.19 3.43 -4.60
C ALA A 124 -5.72 2.11 -4.06
N LEU A 125 -6.70 1.57 -4.78
CA LEU A 125 -7.16 0.20 -4.67
C LEU A 125 -6.42 -0.64 -5.70
N GLY A 126 -5.78 -1.71 -5.25
CA GLY A 126 -5.12 -2.68 -6.11
C GLY A 126 -5.53 -4.13 -5.81
N ILE A 127 -5.53 -4.97 -6.84
CA ILE A 127 -5.60 -6.43 -6.70
C ILE A 127 -4.18 -6.99 -6.71
N LEU A 128 -3.88 -7.91 -5.80
CA LEU A 128 -2.63 -8.64 -5.76
C LEU A 128 -2.48 -9.46 -7.06
N LYS A 129 -1.35 -9.31 -7.76
CA LYS A 129 -1.05 -10.08 -8.97
C LYS A 129 -1.00 -11.57 -8.67
N GLU A 130 -1.25 -12.38 -9.70
CA GLU A 130 -1.14 -13.84 -9.62
C GLU A 130 0.29 -14.27 -9.23
N ASP A 131 1.30 -13.63 -9.84
CA ASP A 131 2.69 -13.69 -9.41
C ASP A 131 3.19 -12.28 -9.03
N PRO A 132 3.14 -11.94 -7.72
CA PRO A 132 3.61 -10.65 -7.21
C PRO A 132 5.12 -10.39 -7.38
N TRP A 133 5.89 -11.42 -7.72
CA TRP A 133 7.35 -11.41 -7.70
C TRP A 133 7.95 -11.46 -9.10
N LYS A 134 7.12 -11.59 -10.13
CA LYS A 134 7.53 -11.53 -11.53
C LYS A 134 7.90 -10.09 -11.90
N HIS A 135 9.13 -9.89 -12.35
CA HIS A 135 9.65 -8.63 -12.87
C HIS A 135 10.16 -8.84 -14.29
#